data_AF-A0A6P0ISY8-F1
#
_entry.id   AF-A0A6P0ISY8-F1
#
_cell.length_a   1.000
_cell.length_b   1.000
_cell.length_c   1.000
_cell.angle_alpha   90.00
_cell.angle_beta   90.00
_cell.angle_gamma   90.00
#
_symmetry.space_group_name_H-M   'P 1'
#
loop_
_entity.id
_entity.type
_entity.pdbx_description
1 polymer ?
#
loop_
_entity_poly.entity_id
_entity_poly.type
_entity_poly.pdbx_seq_one_letter_code
_entity_poly.pdbx_strand_id
1 'polypeptide(L)'
;RIGIETILYDYLDCHKTPEEIAQAYTSLTLEQVYATILYYLQNQNAVSEYMKNWLFHGHTMREQQRLNPPPVSEKVRQLRAIRKAREQGNEY
;
A
#
# COMPACT_ATOMS: atom_id res chain seq x y z
N ARG A 1 10.43 5.79 -2.64
CA ARG A 1 10.32 6.71 -1.49
C ARG A 1 9.20 6.21 -0.61
N ILE A 2 9.41 6.17 0.71
CA ILE A 2 8.36 5.84 1.68
C ILE A 2 7.85 7.17 2.24
N GLY A 3 6.55 7.40 2.15
CA GLY A 3 5.91 8.60 2.68
C GLY A 3 5.49 8.40 4.14
N ILE A 4 5.09 9.48 4.79
CA ILE A 4 4.61 9.43 6.17
C ILE A 4 3.32 8.63 6.28
N GLU A 5 2.56 8.51 5.20
CA GLU A 5 1.27 7.82 5.15
C GLU A 5 1.45 6.33 5.39
N THR A 6 2.53 5.75 4.85
CA THR A 6 2.86 4.34 5.07
C THR A 6 3.19 4.07 6.54
N ILE A 7 3.98 4.96 7.16
CA ILE A 7 4.34 4.84 8.57
C ILE A 7 3.09 4.97 9.45
N LEU A 8 2.26 5.98 9.19
CA LEU A 8 1.06 6.26 9.98
C LEU A 8 -0.03 5.21 9.79
N TYR A 9 -0.20 4.68 8.58
CA TYR A 9 -1.11 3.56 8.34
C TYR A 9 -0.71 2.32 9.13
N ASP A 10 0.58 1.95 9.09
CA ASP A 10 1.07 0.78 9.82
C ASP A 10 0.96 0.96 11.35
N TYR A 11 1.17 2.18 11.85
CA TYR A 11 1.03 2.49 13.27
C TYR A 11 -0.43 2.56 13.74
N LEU A 12 -1.31 3.25 12.99
CA LEU A 12 -2.69 3.53 13.41
C LEU A 12 -3.65 2.39 13.09
N ASP A 13 -3.59 1.84 11.88
CA ASP A 13 -4.54 0.83 11.40
C ASP A 13 -4.03 -0.59 11.63
N CYS A 14 -2.73 -0.82 11.46
CA CYS A 14 -2.13 -2.15 11.66
C CYS A 14 -1.55 -2.36 13.06
N HIS A 15 -1.60 -1.33 13.92
CA HIS A 15 -1.11 -1.35 15.31
C HIS A 15 0.32 -1.88 15.48
N LYS A 16 1.18 -1.67 14.48
CA LYS A 16 2.60 -2.04 14.56
C LYS A 16 3.35 -1.11 15.48
N THR A 17 4.35 -1.64 16.17
CA THR A 17 5.28 -0.81 16.95
C THR A 17 6.23 -0.02 16.03
N PRO A 18 6.80 1.10 16.49
CA PRO A 18 7.81 1.84 15.74
C PRO A 18 8.99 0.96 15.28
N GLU A 19 9.41 0.01 16.12
CA GLU A 19 10.48 -0.94 15.83
C GLU A 19 10.11 -1.92 14.71
N GLU A 20 8.89 -2.47 14.75
CA GLU A 20 8.38 -3.36 13.69
C GLU A 20 8.29 -2.62 12.35
N ILE A 21 7.89 -1.35 12.37
CA ILE A 21 7.83 -0.51 11.16
C ILE A 21 9.24 -0.25 10.61
N ALA A 22 10.20 0.12 11.46
CA ALA A 22 11.58 0.34 11.04
C ALA A 22 12.22 -0.95 10.50
N GLN A 23 11.89 -2.11 11.07
CA GLN A 23 12.35 -3.40 10.57
C GLN A 23 11.72 -3.78 9.23
N ALA A 24 10.45 -3.46 9.01
CA ALA A 24 9.76 -3.71 7.75
C ALA A 24 10.30 -2.86 6.59
N TYR A 25 10.80 -1.66 6.89
CA TYR A 25 11.26 -0.69 5.91
C TYR A 25 12.73 -0.32 6.14
N THR A 26 13.65 -1.12 5.57
CA THR A 26 15.12 -0.95 5.76
C THR A 26 15.69 0.38 5.28
N SER A 27 14.94 1.16 4.47
CA SER A 27 15.33 2.50 4.07
C SER A 27 14.95 3.59 5.10
N LEU A 28 14.24 3.24 6.16
CA LEU A 28 13.89 4.14 7.26
C LEU A 28 14.76 3.83 8.48
N THR A 29 15.15 4.90 9.18
CA THR A 29 15.75 4.80 10.52
C THR A 29 14.66 4.80 11.58
N LEU A 30 14.95 4.23 12.75
CA LEU A 30 14.00 4.18 13.86
C LEU A 30 13.63 5.61 14.32
N GLU A 31 14.59 6.53 14.31
CA GLU A 31 14.42 7.93 14.64
C GLU A 31 13.43 8.64 13.69
N GLN A 32 13.46 8.32 12.39
CA GLN A 32 12.51 8.87 11.42
C GLN A 32 11.09 8.38 11.66
N VAL A 33 10.93 7.10 12.04
CA VAL A 33 9.62 6.54 12.40
C VAL A 33 9.08 7.24 13.64
N TYR A 34 9.90 7.33 14.70
CA TYR A 34 9.53 8.04 15.92
C TYR A 34 9.21 9.52 15.68
N ALA A 35 10.02 10.23 14.89
CA ALA A 35 9.78 11.64 14.55
C ALA A 35 8.44 11.81 13.82
N THR A 36 8.08 10.89 12.92
CA THR A 36 6.81 10.90 12.20
C THR A 36 5.63 10.70 13.16
N ILE A 37 5.73 9.72 14.06
CA ILE A 37 4.69 9.45 15.06
C ILE A 37 4.55 10.63 16.02
N LEU A 38 5.66 11.19 16.51
CA LEU A 38 5.65 12.37 17.37
C LEU A 38 4.98 13.57 16.68
N TYR A 39 5.32 13.83 15.42
CA TYR A 39 4.71 14.89 14.64
C TYR A 39 3.20 14.69 14.48
N TYR A 40 2.76 13.45 14.19
CA TYR A 40 1.34 13.10 14.16
C TYR A 40 0.65 13.36 15.49
N LEU A 41 1.24 12.90 16.61
CA LEU A 41 0.66 13.08 17.94
C LEU A 41 0.50 14.56 18.32
N GLN A 42 1.39 15.43 17.86
CA GLN A 42 1.28 16.88 18.07
C GLN A 42 0.29 17.57 17.12
N ASN A 43 0.03 16.98 15.94
CA ASN A 43 -0.76 17.60 14.86
C ASN A 43 -1.93 16.71 14.41
N GLN A 44 -2.54 15.96 15.34
CA GLN A 44 -3.48 14.88 15.01
C GLN A 44 -4.60 15.30 14.07
N ASN A 45 -5.22 16.47 14.30
CA ASN A 45 -6.33 16.93 13.48
C ASN A 45 -5.93 17.13 12.01
N ALA A 46 -4.87 17.92 11.78
CA ALA A 46 -4.40 18.23 10.43
C ALA A 46 -3.90 16.99 9.70
N VAL A 47 -3.14 16.13 10.39
CA VAL A 47 -2.59 14.92 9.79
C VAL A 47 -3.67 13.86 9.57
N SER A 48 -4.67 13.75 10.45
CA SER A 48 -5.80 12.83 10.24
C SER A 48 -6.63 13.23 9.03
N GLU A 49 -6.85 14.52 8.81
CA GLU A 49 -7.54 15.02 7.61
C GLU A 49 -6.73 14.71 6.34
N TYR A 50 -5.41 14.94 6.39
CA TYR A 50 -4.50 14.56 5.32
C TYR A 50 -4.57 13.05 5.00
N MET A 51 -4.53 12.19 6.01
CA MET A 51 -4.60 10.73 5.85
C MET A 51 -5.93 10.29 5.23
N LYS A 52 -7.06 10.91 5.64
CA LYS A 52 -8.37 10.63 5.03
C LYS A 52 -8.39 10.97 3.54
N ASN A 53 -7.86 12.14 3.18
CA ASN A 53 -7.77 12.57 1.78
C ASN A 53 -6.88 11.64 0.96
N TRP A 54 -5.75 11.20 1.53
CA TRP A 54 -4.86 10.24 0.89
C TRP A 54 -5.53 8.87 0.66
N LEU A 55 -6.21 8.32 1.68
CA LEU A 55 -6.96 7.08 1.56
C LEU A 55 -8.04 7.17 0.48
N PHE A 56 -8.85 8.24 0.53
CA PHE A 56 -9.88 8.49 -0.47
C PHE A 56 -9.31 8.53 -1.89
N HIS A 57 -8.24 9.30 -2.10
CA HIS A 57 -7.58 9.37 -3.39
C HIS A 57 -7.07 7.99 -3.86
N GLY A 58 -6.45 7.22 -2.97
CA GLY A 58 -6.00 5.86 -3.28
C GLY A 58 -7.14 4.92 -3.69
N HIS A 59 -8.29 5.01 -3.02
CA HIS A 59 -9.48 4.26 -3.40
C HIS A 59 -10.03 4.69 -4.76
N THR A 60 -10.14 6.00 -5.02
CA THR A 60 -10.60 6.53 -6.30
C THR A 60 -9.69 6.09 -7.45
N MET A 61 -8.37 6.19 -7.29
CA MET A 61 -7.42 5.79 -8.33
C MET A 61 -7.49 4.28 -8.62
N ARG A 62 -7.60 3.44 -7.59
CA ARG A 62 -7.78 1.99 -7.79
C ARG A 62 -9.08 1.67 -8.51
N GLU A 63 -10.17 2.35 -8.16
CA GLU A 63 -11.46 2.14 -8.81
C GLU A 63 -11.41 2.58 -10.29
N GLN A 64 -10.79 3.72 -10.59
CA GLN A 64 -10.59 4.16 -11.97
C GLN A 64 -9.74 3.16 -12.77
N GLN A 65 -8.67 2.62 -12.19
CA GLN A 65 -7.86 1.58 -12.84
C GLN A 65 -8.64 0.28 -13.04
N ARG A 66 -9.54 -0.07 -12.11
CA ARG A 66 -10.40 -1.26 -12.22
C ARG A 66 -11.42 -1.10 -13.36
N LEU A 67 -11.99 0.08 -13.51
CA LEU A 67 -12.95 0.41 -14.57
C LEU A 67 -12.28 0.59 -15.94
N ASN A 68 -11.02 1.04 -15.96
CA ASN A 68 -10.24 1.24 -17.19
C ASN A 68 -8.88 0.51 -17.11
N PRO A 69 -8.88 -0.84 -17.20
CA PRO A 69 -7.65 -1.61 -17.10
C PRO A 69 -6.71 -1.29 -18.27
N PRO A 70 -5.39 -1.08 -18.03
CA PRO A 70 -4.44 -0.86 -19.10
C PRO A 70 -4.38 -2.06 -20.05
N PRO A 71 -4.16 -1.88 -21.37
CA PRO A 71 -4.11 -2.99 -22.34
C PRO A 71 -3.14 -4.12 -21.97
N VAL A 72 -2.04 -3.78 -21.27
CA VAL A 72 -1.06 -4.74 -20.78
C VAL A 72 -1.66 -5.68 -19.72
N SER A 73 -2.57 -5.20 -18.87
CA SER A 73 -3.19 -5.99 -17.82
C SER A 73 -4.13 -7.07 -18.38
N GLU A 74 -4.90 -6.75 -19.42
CA GLU A 74 -5.71 -7.69 -20.20
C GLU A 74 -4.83 -8.79 -20.82
N LYS A 75 -3.71 -8.40 -21.46
CA LYS A 75 -2.75 -9.34 -22.04
C LYS A 75 -2.16 -10.29 -21.00
N VAL A 76 -1.79 -9.77 -19.82
CA VAL A 76 -1.28 -10.59 -18.71
C VAL A 76 -2.35 -11.56 -18.20
N ARG A 77 -3.62 -11.13 -18.11
CA ARG A 77 -4.75 -11.99 -17.73
C ARG A 77 -4.93 -13.15 -18.72
N GLN A 78 -4.89 -12.87 -20.02
CA GLN A 78 -4.98 -13.90 -21.06
C GLN A 78 -3.83 -14.92 -20.96
N LEU A 79 -2.59 -14.44 -20.80
CA LEU A 79 -1.42 -15.32 -20.65
C LEU A 79 -1.51 -16.22 -19.41
N ARG A 80 -2.04 -15.71 -18.29
CA ARG A 80 -2.29 -16.52 -17.08
C ARG A 80 -3.34 -17.62 -17.32
N ALA A 81 -4.43 -17.30 -18.05
CA ALA A 81 -5.46 -18.28 -18.39
C ALA A 81 -4.91 -19.40 -19.29
N ILE A 82 -4.09 -19.04 -20.29
CA ILE A 82 -3.44 -20.01 -21.19
C ILE A 82 -2.50 -20.95 -20.42
N ARG A 83 -1.70 -20.41 -19.49
CA ARG A 83 -0.80 -21.24 -18.64
C ARG A 83 -1.60 -22.24 -17.81
N LYS A 84 -2.65 -21.77 -17.14
CA LYS A 84 -3.49 -22.62 -16.28
C LYS A 84 -4.18 -23.74 -17.07
N ALA A 85 -4.64 -23.46 -18.29
CA ALA A 85 -5.23 -24.47 -19.17
C ALA A 85 -4.21 -25.50 -19.67
N ARG A 86 -2.95 -25.09 -19.93
CA ARG A 86 -1.86 -26.02 -20.30
C ARG A 86 -1.45 -26.92 -19.15
N GLU A 87 -1.42 -26.41 -17.92
CA GLU A 87 -1.10 -27.20 -16.73
C GLU A 87 -2.18 -28.27 -16.48
N GLN A 88 -3.46 -27.92 -16.63
CA GLN A 88 -4.58 -28.86 -16.46
C GLN A 88 -4.72 -29.87 -17.62
N GLY A 89 -4.26 -29.52 -18.82
CA GLY A 89 -4.26 -30.42 -19.98
C GLY A 89 -3.10 -31.41 -20.02
N ASN A 90 -2.05 -31.21 -19.20
CA ASN A 90 -0.90 -32.10 -19.07
C ASN A 90 -1.06 -33.14 -17.94
N GLU A 91 -2.15 -33.09 -17.17
CA GLU A 91 -2.46 -34.05 -16.08
C GLU A 91 -3.34 -35.24 -16.55
N TYR A 92 -3.52 -35.44 -17.86
CA TYR A 92 -4.24 -36.59 -18.45
C TYR A 92 -3.38 -37.36 -19.45
#